data_AF-A0A415BIH6-F1
#
_entry.id   AF-A0A415BIH6-F1
#
_cell.length_a   1.000
_cell.length_b   1.000
_cell.length_c   1.000
_cell.angle_alpha   90.00
_cell.angle_beta   90.00
_cell.angle_gamma   90.00
#
_symmetry.space_group_name_H-M   'P 1'
#
loop_
_entity.id
_entity.type
_entity.pdbx_description
1 polymer ?
#
loop_
_entity_poly.entity_id
_entity_poly.type
_entity_poly.pdbx_seq_one_letter_code
_entity_poly.pdbx_strand_id
1 'polypeptide(L)'
;MENIGVGLMLMVVGMATVFVILLIVIYLSKYLITVVNKVAPEEAPKKAPAVAPTADTGAMDAIKAAVEILTAGKGQVIKIEKL
;
A
#
# COMPACT_ATOMS: atom_id res chain seq x y z
N MET A 1 -30.67 -35.23 -35.05
CA MET A 1 -30.35 -35.17 -33.61
C MET A 1 -28.85 -34.96 -33.36
N GLU A 2 -27.96 -35.20 -34.35
CA GLU A 2 -26.51 -34.96 -34.22
C GLU A 2 -26.09 -33.55 -33.75
N ASN A 3 -26.77 -32.49 -34.19
CA ASN A 3 -26.27 -31.12 -33.97
C ASN A 3 -26.45 -30.59 -32.54
N ILE A 4 -27.35 -31.18 -31.74
CA ILE A 4 -27.56 -30.75 -30.35
C ILE A 4 -26.38 -31.16 -29.46
N GLY A 5 -25.84 -32.37 -29.67
CA GLY A 5 -24.66 -32.86 -28.95
C GLY A 5 -23.41 -32.04 -29.28
N VAL A 6 -23.22 -31.70 -30.56
CA VAL A 6 -22.13 -30.82 -31.00
C VAL A 6 -22.27 -29.41 -30.42
N GLY A 7 -23.49 -28.86 -30.39
CA GLY A 7 -23.77 -27.55 -29.79
C GLY A 7 -23.46 -27.49 -28.29
N LEU A 8 -23.85 -28.52 -27.53
CA LEU A 8 -23.50 -28.63 -26.10
C LEU A 8 -21.99 -28.75 -25.88
N MET A 9 -21.30 -29.55 -26.69
CA MET A 9 -19.85 -29.69 -26.61
C MET A 9 -19.14 -28.35 -26.89
N LEU A 10 -19.57 -27.62 -27.92
CA LEU A 10 -19.01 -26.30 -28.24
C LEU A 10 -19.28 -25.26 -27.15
N MET A 11 -20.44 -25.31 -26.48
CA MET A 11 -20.75 -24.42 -25.36
C MET A 11 -19.79 -24.65 -24.18
N VAL A 12 -19.58 -25.92 -23.81
CA VAL A 12 -18.66 -26.28 -22.71
C VAL A 12 -17.22 -25.92 -23.08
N VAL A 13 -16.79 -26.22 -24.31
CA VAL A 13 -15.45 -25.86 -24.80
C VAL A 13 -15.26 -24.34 -24.81
N GLY A 14 -16.26 -23.57 -25.25
CA GLY A 14 -16.23 -22.11 -25.24
C GLY A 14 -16.07 -21.55 -23.82
N MET A 15 -16.86 -22.04 -22.86
CA MET A 15 -16.72 -21.60 -21.46
C MET A 15 -15.39 -22.03 -20.84
N ALA A 16 -14.95 -23.27 -21.09
CA ALA A 16 -13.70 -23.78 -20.55
C ALA A 16 -12.49 -23.02 -21.12
N THR A 17 -12.45 -22.74 -22.42
CA THR A 17 -11.36 -21.98 -23.05
C THR A 17 -11.30 -20.56 -22.53
N VAL A 18 -12.44 -19.87 -22.39
CA VAL A 18 -12.48 -18.53 -21.79
C VAL A 18 -11.98 -18.57 -20.34
N PHE A 19 -12.43 -19.54 -19.54
CA PHE A 19 -11.99 -19.68 -18.14
C PHE A 19 -10.48 -19.90 -18.03
N VAL A 20 -9.91 -20.78 -18.87
CA VAL A 20 -8.48 -21.07 -18.89
C VAL A 20 -7.67 -19.83 -19.30
N ILE A 21 -8.10 -19.09 -20.33
CA ILE A 21 -7.42 -17.86 -20.76
C ILE A 21 -7.44 -16.83 -19.64
N LEU A 22 -8.58 -16.63 -18.98
CA LEU A 22 -8.68 -15.69 -17.85
C LEU A 22 -7.74 -16.07 -16.71
N LEU A 23 -7.68 -17.35 -16.33
CA LEU A 23 -6.73 -17.82 -15.32
C LEU A 23 -5.28 -17.49 -15.71
N ILE A 24 -4.88 -17.82 -16.95
CA ILE A 24 -3.54 -17.55 -17.46
C ILE A 24 -3.23 -16.05 -17.39
N VAL A 25 -4.13 -15.19 -17.87
CA VAL A 25 -3.96 -13.73 -17.86
C VAL A 25 -3.81 -13.20 -16.44
N ILE A 26 -4.61 -13.69 -15.49
CA ILE A 26 -4.52 -13.26 -14.08
C ILE A 26 -3.16 -13.66 -13.49
N TYR A 27 -2.72 -14.90 -13.70
CA TYR A 27 -1.43 -15.37 -13.18
C TYR A 27 -0.25 -14.62 -13.82
N LEU A 28 -0.27 -14.42 -15.15
CA LEU A 28 0.73 -13.63 -15.85
C LEU A 28 0.76 -12.18 -15.35
N SER A 29 -0.40 -11.55 -15.14
CA SER A 29 -0.49 -10.19 -14.61
C SER A 29 0.12 -10.11 -13.22
N LYS A 30 -0.20 -11.04 -12.32
CA LYS A 30 0.39 -11.10 -10.97
C LYS A 30 1.90 -11.32 -11.02
N TYR A 31 2.37 -12.19 -11.92
CA TYR A 31 3.79 -12.45 -12.11
C TYR A 31 4.53 -11.21 -12.62
N LEU A 32 4.00 -10.54 -13.64
CA LEU A 32 4.55 -9.29 -14.15
C LEU A 32 4.60 -8.22 -13.07
N ILE A 33 3.52 -8.03 -12.29
CA ILE A 33 3.48 -7.10 -11.15
C ILE A 33 4.59 -7.42 -10.15
N THR A 34 4.81 -8.71 -9.84
CA THR A 34 5.86 -9.13 -8.91
C THR A 34 7.25 -8.84 -9.45
N VAL A 35 7.49 -9.09 -10.74
CA VAL A 35 8.78 -8.82 -11.38
C VAL A 35 9.06 -7.32 -11.44
N VAL A 36 8.09 -6.50 -11.88
CA VAL A 36 8.29 -5.05 -11.93
C VAL A 36 8.46 -4.45 -10.54
N ASN A 37 7.72 -4.93 -9.53
CA ASN A 37 7.88 -4.49 -8.15
C ASN A 37 9.19 -5.00 -7.51
N LYS A 38 9.84 -6.02 -8.08
CA LYS A 38 11.18 -6.44 -7.63
C LYS A 38 12.28 -5.61 -8.29
N VAL A 39 12.10 -5.21 -9.55
CA VAL A 39 13.08 -4.41 -10.33
C VAL A 39 13.00 -2.93 -9.97
N ALA A 40 11.79 -2.44 -9.76
CA ALA A 40 11.49 -1.11 -9.24
C ALA A 40 10.60 -1.32 -8.01
N PRO A 41 11.18 -1.63 -6.84
CA PRO A 41 10.42 -1.66 -5.61
C PRO A 41 9.67 -0.34 -5.48
N GLU A 42 8.34 -0.42 -5.45
CA GLU A 42 7.53 0.67 -4.93
C GLU A 42 8.13 0.99 -3.57
N GLU A 43 8.70 2.19 -3.40
CA GLU A 43 9.00 2.72 -2.09
C GLU A 43 7.71 2.54 -1.30
N ALA A 44 7.75 1.63 -0.30
CA ALA A 44 6.61 1.25 0.52
C ALA A 44 5.73 2.47 0.71
N PRO A 45 4.39 2.38 0.50
CA PRO A 45 3.53 3.54 0.57
C PRO A 45 3.95 4.27 1.82
N LYS A 46 4.56 5.45 1.63
CA LYS A 46 4.83 6.37 2.73
C LYS A 46 3.47 6.48 3.35
N LYS A 47 3.34 5.78 4.48
CA LYS A 47 2.22 5.77 5.41
C LYS A 47 1.57 7.12 5.20
N ALA A 48 0.37 7.14 4.58
CA ALA A 48 -0.31 8.39 4.23
C ALA A 48 0.03 9.39 5.33
N PRO A 49 0.71 10.53 5.03
CA PRO A 49 1.31 11.36 6.06
C PRO A 49 0.32 11.47 7.20
N ALA A 50 0.68 10.85 8.32
CA ALA A 50 -0.23 10.66 9.42
C ALA A 50 -0.54 12.06 9.92
N VAL A 51 -1.70 12.58 9.51
CA VAL A 51 -2.24 13.88 9.87
C VAL A 51 -1.34 15.02 9.34
N ALA A 52 -1.96 16.08 8.79
CA ALA A 52 -1.24 17.35 8.70
C ALA A 52 -0.62 17.64 10.07
N PRO A 53 0.59 18.22 10.17
CA PRO A 53 1.11 18.64 11.46
C PRO A 53 0.08 19.61 12.05
N THR A 54 -0.71 19.15 13.01
CA THR A 54 -1.42 20.06 13.89
C THR A 54 -0.32 20.85 14.57
N ALA A 55 -0.45 22.17 14.59
CA ALA A 55 0.57 23.10 15.06
C ALA A 55 1.13 22.72 16.46
N ASP A 56 0.36 21.96 17.23
CA ASP A 56 0.72 21.45 18.55
C ASP A 56 1.85 20.42 18.56
N THR A 57 1.99 19.52 17.57
CA THR A 57 3.06 18.50 17.58
C THR A 57 4.42 19.13 17.27
N GLY A 58 4.48 20.02 16.28
CA GLY A 58 5.72 20.73 15.95
C GLY A 58 6.19 21.69 17.05
N ALA A 59 5.24 22.30 17.79
CA ALA A 59 5.58 23.17 18.91
C ALA A 59 6.23 22.40 20.07
N MET A 60 5.72 21.21 20.42
CA MET A 60 6.29 20.40 21.50
C MET A 60 7.72 19.94 21.20
N ASP A 61 7.98 19.51 19.96
CA ASP A 61 9.32 19.08 19.53
C ASP A 61 10.32 20.23 19.51
N ALA A 62 9.90 21.41 19.04
CA ALA A 62 10.73 22.62 19.07
C ALA A 62 11.07 23.05 20.51
N ILE A 63 10.09 23.00 21.42
CA ILE A 63 10.31 23.33 22.84
C ILE A 63 11.28 22.32 23.48
N LYS A 64 11.12 21.03 23.21
CA LYS A 64 12.00 19.99 23.75
C LYS A 64 13.43 20.14 23.25
N ALA A 65 13.62 20.44 21.96
CA ALA A 65 14.93 20.72 21.38
C ALA A 65 15.57 21.98 21.99
N ALA A 66 14.79 23.06 22.18
CA ALA A 66 15.28 24.28 22.80
C ALA A 66 15.72 24.05 24.26
N VAL A 67 14.95 23.29 25.04
CA VAL A 67 15.29 22.96 26.44
C VAL A 67 16.56 22.09 26.49
N GLU A 68 16.71 21.13 25.59
CA GLU A 68 17.90 20.29 25.51
C GLU A 68 19.16 21.11 25.20
N ILE A 69 19.08 22.05 24.26
CA ILE A 69 20.18 22.97 23.92
C ILE A 69 20.51 23.90 25.09
N LEU A 70 19.49 24.54 25.69
CA LEU A 70 19.69 25.53 26.75
C LEU A 70 20.20 24.90 28.06
N THR A 71 19.84 23.66 28.33
CA THR A 71 20.22 22.95 29.57
C THR A 71 21.42 22.03 29.37
N ALA A 72 22.06 22.07 28.19
CA ALA A 72 23.15 21.17 27.81
C ALA A 72 22.82 19.70 28.08
N GLY A 73 21.60 19.28 27.71
CA GLY A 73 21.11 17.90 27.81
C GLY A 73 20.64 17.45 29.20
N LYS A 74 20.54 18.34 30.19
CA LYS A 74 20.10 17.98 31.56
C LYS A 74 18.63 18.27 31.87
N GLY A 75 17.94 19.07 31.05
CA GLY A 75 16.55 19.47 31.26
C GLY A 75 15.56 18.61 30.47
N GLN A 76 14.42 18.31 31.08
CA GLN A 76 13.31 17.59 30.44
C GLN A 76 12.01 18.38 30.59
N VAL A 77 11.20 18.39 29.53
CA VAL A 77 9.87 19.01 29.52
C VAL A 77 8.88 18.06 30.19
N ILE A 78 8.30 18.47 31.32
CA ILE A 78 7.38 17.63 32.13
C ILE A 78 5.92 18.02 31.90
N LYS A 79 5.61 19.30 31.72
CA LYS A 79 4.26 19.81 31.47
C LYS A 79 4.33 21.12 30.68
N ILE A 80 3.44 21.30 29.71
CA ILE A 80 3.29 22.54 28.95
C ILE A 80 1.87 23.06 29.25
N GLU A 81 1.78 24.20 29.93
CA GLU A 81 0.53 24.91 30.16
C GLU A 81 0.53 26.17 29.29
N LYS A 82 -0.58 26.38 28.57
CA LYS A 82 -0.78 27.58 27.77
C LYS A 82 -1.33 28.67 28.69
N LEU A 83 -0.57 29.76 28.86
CA LEU A 83 -1.01 30.97 29.55
C LEU A 83 -2.08 31.71 28.76
#